data_AF-A0A537ESL5-F1
#
_entry.id   AF-A0A537ESL5-F1
#
_cell.length_a   1.000
_cell.length_b   1.000
_cell.length_c   1.000
_cell.angle_alpha   90.00
_cell.angle_beta   90.00
_cell.angle_gamma   90.00
#
_symmetry.space_group_name_H-M   'P 1'
#
loop_
_entity.id
_entity.type
_entity.pdbx_description
1 polymer ?
#
loop_
_entity_poly.entity_id
_entity_poly.type
_entity_poly.pdbx_seq_one_letter_code
_entity_poly.pdbx_strand_id
1 'polypeptide(L)'
;MCRTNVSTVVPPRHPTRLDGHQIQHDDARRVGVLHGPKGSSSARDNTSSKARHDSICFPYSEIGGAPALIVSPHHPRFLSLATRERLEKAMRAGIVVPQGLIAHGRGEAFDYILGEETLPAASAATSAAAALLLTAKHPVVSVNGNTAALAGREIVNLSLAISAPIEVNLFHRTRRRERLIAAYLKRLGSEEVLGIGEAASNAIRGIASQRRRTDPRGIGQADVVLIPLEDGDRAEALSRDGKKVIAIDLNPLSRTSRAASVSIVDNVIRAIPALTDAYNKMKKMPRDRLERLASEFDNQRNLAKAIQEMIQYLRGWA
;
A
#
# COMPACT_ATOMS: atom_id res chain seq x y z
N MET A 1 -29.77 39.55 -28.88
CA MET A 1 -30.10 38.31 -29.60
C MET A 1 -28.98 38.01 -30.59
N CYS A 2 -28.07 37.11 -30.25
CA CYS A 2 -27.09 36.57 -31.20
C CYS A 2 -27.08 35.05 -31.05
N ARG A 3 -27.53 34.36 -32.11
CA ARG A 3 -27.45 32.91 -32.25
C ARG A 3 -26.06 32.56 -32.77
N THR A 4 -25.33 31.72 -32.05
CA THR A 4 -24.13 31.05 -32.56
C THR A 4 -24.52 29.65 -33.02
N ASN A 5 -24.45 29.41 -34.33
CA ASN A 5 -24.60 28.10 -34.95
C ASN A 5 -23.43 27.20 -34.54
N VAL A 6 -23.72 26.07 -33.90
CA VAL A 6 -22.76 24.99 -33.69
C VAL A 6 -22.87 24.03 -34.87
N SER A 7 -21.85 24.02 -35.72
CA SER A 7 -21.71 23.06 -36.80
C SER A 7 -21.26 21.72 -36.21
N THR A 8 -22.12 20.70 -36.28
CA THR A 8 -21.78 19.34 -35.85
C THR A 8 -20.87 18.67 -36.88
N VAL A 9 -19.60 18.50 -36.55
CA VAL A 9 -18.68 17.66 -37.33
C VAL A 9 -19.03 16.20 -37.05
N VAL A 10 -19.55 15.52 -38.07
CA VAL A 10 -19.80 14.06 -38.06
C VAL A 10 -18.50 13.34 -38.40
N PRO A 11 -17.98 12.44 -37.54
CA PRO A 11 -16.82 11.64 -37.90
C PRO A 11 -17.21 10.52 -38.88
N PRO A 12 -16.28 10.06 -39.74
CA PRO A 12 -16.59 9.09 -40.77
C PRO A 12 -16.97 7.74 -40.17
N ARG A 13 -18.07 7.16 -40.66
CA ARG A 13 -18.44 5.76 -40.44
C ARG A 13 -17.71 4.90 -41.47
N HIS A 14 -17.08 3.80 -41.05
CA HIS A 14 -17.00 2.48 -41.71
C HIS A 14 -16.00 1.56 -40.96
N PRO A 15 -16.06 0.23 -41.12
CA PRO A 15 -17.20 -0.67 -40.95
C PRO A 15 -16.93 -1.73 -39.87
N THR A 16 -18.01 -2.24 -39.29
CA THR A 16 -18.05 -3.41 -38.41
C THR A 16 -17.76 -4.73 -39.13
N ARG A 17 -17.08 -5.62 -38.41
CA ARG A 17 -16.95 -7.10 -38.52
C ARG A 17 -15.67 -7.65 -39.17
N LEU A 18 -14.83 -8.21 -38.30
CA LEU A 18 -14.22 -9.53 -38.47
C LEU A 18 -14.36 -10.28 -37.12
N ASP A 19 -15.06 -11.41 -37.19
CA ASP A 19 -15.08 -12.58 -36.32
C ASP A 19 -15.06 -12.45 -34.78
N GLY A 20 -16.22 -12.74 -34.18
CA GLY A 20 -16.32 -13.69 -33.07
C GLY A 20 -15.94 -13.27 -31.64
N HIS A 21 -15.38 -12.08 -31.40
CA HIS A 21 -14.98 -11.69 -30.04
C HIS A 21 -15.64 -10.37 -29.60
N GLN A 22 -16.42 -10.43 -28.50
CA GLN A 22 -16.86 -9.22 -27.78
C GLN A 22 -15.64 -8.58 -27.11
N ILE A 23 -15.18 -7.46 -27.66
CA ILE A 23 -14.18 -6.61 -27.02
C ILE A 23 -14.94 -5.68 -26.06
N GLN A 24 -14.71 -5.84 -24.76
CA GLN A 24 -15.12 -4.84 -23.76
C GLN A 24 -13.89 -4.03 -23.33
N HIS A 25 -14.02 -2.71 -23.39
CA HIS A 25 -13.04 -1.77 -22.87
C HIS A 25 -13.40 -1.42 -21.42
N ASP A 26 -12.41 -1.43 -20.51
CA ASP A 26 -12.52 -0.73 -19.22
C ASP A 26 -12.35 0.79 -19.44
N ASP A 27 -12.75 1.61 -18.48
CA ASP A 27 -12.60 3.08 -18.49
C ASP A 27 -11.12 3.50 -18.67
N ALA A 28 -10.20 2.61 -18.31
CA ALA A 28 -8.75 2.75 -18.52
C ALA A 28 -8.24 2.25 -19.91
N ARG A 29 -9.12 1.92 -20.87
CA ARG A 29 -8.80 1.41 -22.23
C ARG A 29 -7.80 0.24 -22.27
N ARG A 30 -7.67 -0.55 -21.20
CA ARG A 30 -6.82 -1.76 -21.20
C ARG A 30 -7.49 -2.89 -21.99
N VAL A 31 -6.73 -3.54 -22.87
CA VAL A 31 -7.19 -4.72 -23.63
C VAL A 31 -7.02 -5.96 -22.76
N GLY A 32 -8.13 -6.53 -22.28
CA GLY A 32 -8.15 -7.84 -21.64
C GLY A 32 -8.54 -8.93 -22.64
N VAL A 33 -7.61 -9.86 -22.95
CA VAL A 33 -7.92 -11.04 -23.78
C VAL A 33 -8.47 -12.15 -22.89
N LEU A 34 -9.75 -12.47 -23.01
CA LEU A 34 -10.34 -13.66 -22.40
C LEU A 34 -10.13 -14.88 -23.31
N HIS A 35 -9.49 -15.93 -22.78
CA HIS A 35 -9.41 -17.22 -23.46
C HIS A 35 -10.67 -18.04 -23.16
N GLY A 36 -11.38 -18.45 -24.21
CA GLY A 36 -12.53 -19.36 -24.13
C GLY A 36 -12.12 -20.81 -23.79
N PRO A 37 -13.10 -21.69 -23.49
CA PRO A 37 -12.83 -23.02 -22.97
C PRO A 37 -12.20 -23.94 -24.02
N LYS A 38 -11.28 -24.80 -23.55
CA LYS A 38 -10.37 -25.65 -24.32
C LYS A 38 -11.10 -26.64 -25.25
N GLY A 39 -10.70 -26.66 -26.52
CA GLY A 39 -10.80 -27.81 -27.43
C GLY A 39 -9.44 -28.49 -27.60
N SER A 40 -9.44 -29.81 -27.76
CA SER A 40 -8.31 -30.74 -27.81
C SER A 40 -7.35 -30.55 -29.00
N SER A 41 -6.04 -30.68 -28.77
CA SER A 41 -5.13 -31.65 -29.43
C SER A 41 -3.65 -31.35 -29.16
N SER A 42 -2.83 -32.39 -29.35
CA SER A 42 -1.43 -32.59 -28.98
C SER A 42 -0.37 -31.86 -29.83
N ALA A 43 0.76 -31.45 -29.23
CA ALA A 43 2.15 -31.76 -29.64
C ALA A 43 3.18 -30.99 -28.78
N ARG A 44 4.43 -31.47 -28.79
CA ARG A 44 5.51 -31.28 -27.81
C ARG A 44 6.38 -30.02 -27.97
N ASP A 45 7.05 -29.68 -26.85
CA ASP A 45 8.34 -28.98 -26.63
C ASP A 45 8.66 -27.67 -27.36
N ASN A 46 8.91 -26.56 -26.65
CA ASN A 46 10.21 -26.24 -25.99
C ASN A 46 10.20 -24.81 -25.38
N THR A 47 10.85 -24.67 -24.22
CA THR A 47 11.47 -23.47 -23.60
C THR A 47 10.91 -22.04 -23.79
N SER A 48 10.35 -21.45 -22.71
CA SER A 48 10.86 -20.18 -22.13
C SER A 48 10.20 -19.91 -20.76
N SER A 49 11.03 -19.59 -19.77
CA SER A 49 10.62 -19.29 -18.40
C SER A 49 9.94 -17.92 -18.32
N LYS A 50 8.63 -17.85 -18.56
CA LYS A 50 7.81 -16.70 -18.13
C LYS A 50 7.51 -16.84 -16.65
N ALA A 51 7.98 -15.85 -15.88
CA ALA A 51 7.63 -15.69 -14.47
C ALA A 51 6.12 -15.75 -14.30
N ARG A 52 5.65 -16.73 -13.53
CA ARG A 52 4.25 -16.82 -13.13
C ARG A 52 3.97 -15.63 -12.21
N HIS A 53 3.05 -14.76 -12.61
CA HIS A 53 2.41 -13.83 -11.71
C HIS A 53 1.60 -14.68 -10.72
N ASP A 54 2.20 -14.99 -9.58
CA ASP A 54 1.48 -15.60 -8.46
C ASP A 54 0.39 -14.61 -8.04
N SER A 55 -0.84 -15.03 -8.26
CA SER A 55 -2.04 -14.27 -7.96
C SER A 55 -2.10 -14.11 -6.45
N ILE A 56 -2.01 -12.88 -5.96
CA ILE A 56 -2.16 -12.60 -4.53
C ILE A 56 -3.60 -12.98 -4.15
N CYS A 57 -3.75 -14.19 -3.60
CA CYS A 57 -5.03 -14.76 -3.23
C CYS A 57 -5.31 -14.40 -1.78
N PHE A 58 -6.12 -13.36 -1.55
CA PHE A 58 -6.50 -12.89 -0.23
C PHE A 58 -7.71 -13.71 0.30
N PRO A 59 -7.58 -14.47 1.40
CA PRO A 59 -8.72 -15.20 1.96
C PRO A 59 -9.69 -14.25 2.67
N TYR A 60 -10.90 -14.15 2.12
CA TYR A 60 -12.00 -13.25 2.54
C TYR A 60 -12.74 -13.71 3.82
N SER A 61 -12.28 -14.78 4.49
CA SER A 61 -13.02 -15.44 5.58
C SER A 61 -12.84 -14.84 6.98
N GLU A 62 -12.04 -13.78 7.16
CA GLU A 62 -11.51 -13.44 8.49
C GLU A 62 -12.17 -12.26 9.21
N ILE A 63 -13.25 -11.69 8.68
CA ILE A 63 -14.05 -10.66 9.38
C ILE A 63 -15.52 -11.10 9.38
N GLY A 64 -15.97 -11.55 10.55
CA GLY A 64 -17.26 -12.18 10.85
C GLY A 64 -18.48 -11.77 10.02
N GLY A 65 -19.12 -12.81 9.44
CA GLY A 65 -20.57 -12.96 9.30
C GLY A 65 -21.33 -11.90 8.50
N ALA A 66 -21.12 -11.83 7.18
CA ALA A 66 -22.04 -11.23 6.18
C ALA A 66 -21.63 -11.72 4.76
N PRO A 67 -22.54 -11.75 3.77
CA PRO A 67 -22.48 -12.69 2.64
C PRO A 67 -21.27 -12.47 1.72
N ALA A 68 -20.98 -13.51 0.94
CA ALA A 68 -19.96 -13.55 -0.10
C ALA A 68 -19.94 -12.25 -0.93
N LEU A 69 -18.74 -11.81 -1.33
CA LEU A 69 -18.49 -10.69 -2.22
C LEU A 69 -19.64 -10.46 -3.20
N ILE A 70 -20.26 -9.28 -3.16
CA ILE A 70 -21.30 -8.89 -4.12
C ILE A 70 -20.66 -8.69 -5.51
N VAL A 71 -19.33 -8.61 -5.57
CA VAL A 71 -18.55 -8.33 -6.78
C VAL A 71 -17.86 -9.61 -7.28
N SER A 72 -18.12 -9.96 -8.54
CA SER A 72 -17.48 -11.09 -9.22
C SER A 72 -15.95 -10.91 -9.27
N PRO A 73 -15.15 -11.97 -9.00
CA PRO A 73 -13.69 -11.94 -9.21
C PRO A 73 -13.27 -11.61 -10.65
N HIS A 74 -14.16 -11.77 -11.62
CA HIS A 74 -13.93 -11.41 -13.02
C HIS A 74 -14.27 -9.95 -13.33
N HIS A 75 -14.79 -9.19 -12.37
CA HIS A 75 -15.09 -7.78 -12.56
C HIS A 75 -13.78 -6.98 -12.71
N PRO A 76 -13.64 -6.07 -13.71
CA PRO A 76 -12.40 -5.32 -13.94
C PRO A 76 -11.96 -4.51 -12.71
N ARG A 77 -12.92 -4.00 -11.94
CA ARG A 77 -12.71 -3.25 -10.68
C ARG A 77 -12.73 -4.10 -9.41
N PHE A 78 -12.63 -5.43 -9.50
CA PHE A 78 -12.83 -6.33 -8.36
C PHE A 78 -12.00 -5.93 -7.13
N LEU A 79 -10.70 -5.69 -7.31
CA LEU A 79 -9.80 -5.35 -6.20
C LEU A 79 -10.19 -4.04 -5.50
N SER A 80 -10.52 -2.99 -6.26
CA SER A 80 -10.96 -1.71 -5.69
C SER A 80 -12.27 -1.86 -4.91
N LEU A 81 -13.28 -2.56 -5.47
CA LEU A 81 -14.57 -2.73 -4.82
C LEU A 81 -14.48 -3.63 -3.57
N ALA A 82 -13.75 -4.74 -3.64
CA ALA A 82 -13.50 -5.62 -2.50
C ALA A 82 -12.78 -4.87 -1.37
N THR A 83 -11.85 -3.97 -1.72
CA THR A 83 -11.12 -3.14 -0.75
C THR A 83 -12.06 -2.18 -0.02
N ARG A 84 -12.98 -1.53 -0.74
CA ARG A 84 -14.00 -0.65 -0.15
C ARG A 84 -14.91 -1.39 0.82
N GLU A 85 -15.41 -2.56 0.43
CA GLU A 85 -16.21 -3.42 1.32
C GLU A 85 -15.45 -3.83 2.58
N ARG A 86 -14.17 -4.19 2.45
CA ARG A 86 -13.32 -4.58 3.58
C ARG A 86 -13.16 -3.43 4.58
N LEU A 87 -12.91 -2.21 4.10
CA LEU A 87 -12.81 -1.02 4.94
C LEU A 87 -14.12 -0.67 5.62
N GLU A 88 -15.23 -0.80 4.89
CA GLU A 88 -16.57 -0.54 5.42
C GLU A 88 -16.93 -1.55 6.54
N LYS A 89 -16.65 -2.84 6.33
CA LYS A 89 -16.75 -3.88 7.39
C LYS A 89 -15.84 -3.57 8.59
N ALA A 90 -14.58 -3.19 8.35
CA ALA A 90 -13.64 -2.84 9.41
C ALA A 90 -14.07 -1.57 10.18
N MET A 91 -14.74 -0.62 9.52
CA MET A 91 -15.31 0.55 10.18
C MET A 91 -16.46 0.15 11.11
N ARG A 92 -17.40 -0.67 10.64
CA ARG A 92 -18.48 -1.21 11.49
C ARG A 92 -17.94 -2.01 12.68
N ALA A 93 -16.83 -2.73 12.49
CA ALA A 93 -16.14 -3.46 13.57
C ALA A 93 -15.35 -2.55 14.54
N GLY A 94 -15.27 -1.24 14.30
CA GLY A 94 -14.56 -0.28 15.14
C GLY A 94 -13.03 -0.27 14.97
N ILE A 95 -12.50 -0.97 13.96
CA ILE A 95 -11.07 -0.98 13.60
C ILE A 95 -10.73 0.31 12.84
N VAL A 96 -11.54 0.65 11.85
CA VAL A 96 -11.42 1.87 11.03
C VAL A 96 -12.37 2.95 11.55
N VAL A 97 -11.96 4.21 11.46
CA VAL A 97 -12.83 5.37 11.76
C VAL A 97 -13.41 5.93 10.47
N PRO A 98 -14.52 6.68 10.49
CA PRO A 98 -15.10 7.28 9.28
C PRO A 98 -14.10 8.11 8.45
N GLN A 99 -13.23 8.87 9.12
CA GLN A 99 -12.15 9.64 8.50
C GLN A 99 -11.15 8.74 7.74
N GLY A 100 -11.02 7.47 8.16
CA GLY A 100 -10.23 6.46 7.48
C GLY A 100 -10.80 6.10 6.11
N LEU A 101 -12.12 6.11 5.92
CA LEU A 101 -12.72 5.91 4.60
C LEU A 101 -12.42 7.08 3.66
N ILE A 102 -12.48 8.31 4.18
CA ILE A 102 -12.11 9.52 3.43
C ILE A 102 -10.62 9.48 3.04
N ALA A 103 -9.76 9.07 3.97
CA ALA A 103 -8.34 8.91 3.71
C ALA A 103 -8.07 7.83 2.65
N HIS A 104 -8.86 6.76 2.62
CA HIS A 104 -8.78 5.75 1.56
C HIS A 104 -9.18 6.32 0.20
N GLY A 105 -10.30 7.05 0.10
CA GLY A 105 -10.73 7.68 -1.15
C GLY A 105 -9.68 8.65 -1.73
N ARG A 106 -8.99 9.40 -0.86
CA ARG A 106 -7.81 10.19 -1.28
C ARG A 106 -6.71 9.31 -1.89
N GLY A 107 -6.41 8.19 -1.24
CA GLY A 107 -5.44 7.22 -1.73
C GLY A 107 -5.85 6.67 -3.10
N GLU A 108 -7.09 6.19 -3.23
CA GLU A 108 -7.62 5.68 -4.51
C GLU A 108 -7.45 6.72 -5.63
N ALA A 109 -7.77 8.00 -5.38
CA ALA A 109 -7.59 9.05 -6.37
C ALA A 109 -6.14 9.18 -6.88
N PHE A 110 -5.15 9.09 -5.98
CA PHE A 110 -3.74 9.05 -6.39
C PHE A 110 -3.38 7.75 -7.09
N ASP A 111 -3.91 6.61 -6.64
CA ASP A 111 -3.66 5.31 -7.27
C ASP A 111 -4.14 5.28 -8.73
N TYR A 112 -5.30 5.90 -9.03
CA TYR A 112 -5.77 6.11 -10.40
C TYR A 112 -4.77 6.93 -11.24
N ILE A 113 -4.22 8.01 -10.69
CA ILE A 113 -3.23 8.87 -11.38
C ILE A 113 -1.89 8.14 -11.58
N LEU A 114 -1.61 7.15 -10.73
CA LEU A 114 -0.44 6.28 -10.83
C LEU A 114 -0.68 5.05 -11.73
N GLY A 115 -1.90 4.88 -12.25
CA GLY A 115 -2.29 3.74 -13.09
C GLY A 115 -2.56 2.44 -12.33
N GLU A 116 -2.73 2.49 -11.00
CA GLU A 116 -2.99 1.33 -10.13
C GLU A 116 -1.89 0.25 -10.19
N GLU A 117 -0.65 0.66 -10.46
CA GLU A 117 0.52 -0.20 -10.63
C GLU A 117 1.69 0.24 -9.73
N THR A 118 2.60 -0.68 -9.42
CA THR A 118 3.85 -0.35 -8.72
C THR A 118 4.86 0.22 -9.71
N LEU A 119 5.17 1.51 -9.58
CA LEU A 119 6.07 2.22 -10.49
C LEU A 119 7.57 1.98 -10.20
N PRO A 120 8.48 2.29 -11.14
CA PRO A 120 9.92 2.17 -10.91
C PRO A 120 10.43 2.96 -9.70
N ALA A 121 9.96 4.18 -9.47
CA ALA A 121 10.33 4.96 -8.27
C ALA A 121 9.89 4.27 -6.96
N ALA A 122 8.72 3.62 -6.95
CA ALA A 122 8.25 2.85 -5.80
C ALA A 122 9.09 1.59 -5.57
N SER A 123 9.51 0.90 -6.65
CA SER A 123 10.39 -0.27 -6.58
C SER A 123 11.78 0.08 -6.05
N ALA A 124 12.33 1.23 -6.46
CA ALA A 124 13.60 1.75 -5.94
C ALA A 124 13.50 2.07 -4.44
N ALA A 125 12.44 2.77 -4.01
CA ALA A 125 12.18 3.04 -2.61
C ALA A 125 12.00 1.75 -1.78
N THR A 126 11.29 0.76 -2.32
CA THR A 126 11.12 -0.55 -1.67
C THR A 126 12.46 -1.24 -1.40
N SER A 127 13.40 -1.15 -2.35
CA SER A 127 14.74 -1.72 -2.18
C SER A 127 15.55 -0.99 -1.10
N ALA A 128 15.50 0.34 -1.06
CA ALA A 128 16.15 1.14 -0.02
C ALA A 128 15.54 0.91 1.37
N ALA A 129 14.20 0.79 1.44
CA ALA A 129 13.48 0.44 2.66
C ALA A 129 13.88 -0.94 3.19
N ALA A 130 13.98 -1.95 2.32
CA ALA A 130 14.47 -3.28 2.69
C ALA A 130 15.90 -3.23 3.25
N ALA A 131 16.78 -2.43 2.64
CA ALA A 131 18.14 -2.24 3.14
C ALA A 131 18.18 -1.57 4.53
N LEU A 132 17.35 -0.56 4.78
CA LEU A 132 17.19 0.04 6.11
C LEU A 132 16.71 -0.99 7.14
N LEU A 133 15.72 -1.81 6.80
CA LEU A 133 15.21 -2.84 7.71
C LEU A 133 16.25 -3.93 8.02
N LEU A 134 17.04 -4.36 7.04
CA LEU A 134 18.11 -5.35 7.22
C LEU A 134 19.28 -4.84 8.07
N THR A 135 19.49 -3.54 8.11
CA THR A 135 20.60 -2.92 8.85
C THR A 135 20.18 -2.34 10.21
N ALA A 136 18.87 -2.27 10.46
CA ALA A 136 18.26 -1.79 11.69
C ALA A 136 18.65 -2.63 12.92
N LYS A 137 18.79 -1.97 14.07
CA LYS A 137 18.97 -2.62 15.38
C LYS A 137 17.63 -2.88 16.06
N HIS A 138 16.70 -1.94 15.95
CA HIS A 138 15.37 -1.96 16.57
C HIS A 138 14.30 -1.52 15.56
N PRO A 139 14.06 -2.30 14.48
CA PRO A 139 12.99 -2.01 13.53
C PRO A 139 11.61 -2.13 14.20
N VAL A 140 10.66 -1.27 13.83
CA VAL A 140 9.26 -1.35 14.30
C VAL A 140 8.28 -1.11 13.16
N VAL A 141 7.19 -1.89 13.12
CA VAL A 141 6.08 -1.68 12.19
C VAL A 141 4.91 -1.00 12.90
N SER A 142 4.68 0.28 12.57
CA SER A 142 3.54 1.05 13.10
C SER A 142 2.27 0.69 12.33
N VAL A 143 1.19 0.36 13.04
CA VAL A 143 -0.08 -0.04 12.44
C VAL A 143 -1.22 0.82 12.94
N ASN A 144 -1.95 1.43 12.01
CA ASN A 144 -3.23 2.09 12.26
C ASN A 144 -4.41 1.23 11.78
N GLY A 145 -5.63 1.72 11.97
CA GLY A 145 -6.84 0.98 11.59
C GLY A 145 -6.97 0.70 10.09
N ASN A 146 -6.63 1.65 9.21
CA ASN A 146 -6.68 1.45 7.76
C ASN A 146 -5.64 0.40 7.36
N THR A 147 -4.43 0.52 7.87
CA THR A 147 -3.34 -0.39 7.52
C THR A 147 -3.65 -1.81 7.99
N ALA A 148 -4.17 -1.99 9.22
CA ALA A 148 -4.64 -3.28 9.70
C ALA A 148 -5.76 -3.83 8.78
N ALA A 149 -6.74 -3.00 8.45
CA ALA A 149 -7.87 -3.40 7.62
C ALA A 149 -7.50 -3.71 6.17
N LEU A 150 -6.40 -3.17 5.62
CA LEU A 150 -6.03 -3.37 4.22
C LEU A 150 -4.96 -4.44 4.01
N ALA A 151 -3.96 -4.47 4.90
CA ALA A 151 -2.77 -5.30 4.75
C ALA A 151 -2.36 -5.99 6.07
N GLY A 152 -3.32 -6.23 6.98
CA GLY A 152 -3.03 -6.75 8.32
C GLY A 152 -2.28 -8.08 8.32
N ARG A 153 -2.64 -9.03 7.45
CA ARG A 153 -1.99 -10.34 7.36
C ARG A 153 -0.57 -10.21 6.82
N GLU A 154 -0.41 -9.39 5.78
CA GLU A 154 0.85 -9.12 5.12
C GLU A 154 1.81 -8.38 6.05
N ILE A 155 1.30 -7.48 6.90
CA ILE A 155 2.08 -6.83 7.95
C ILE A 155 2.56 -7.82 9.00
N VAL A 156 1.70 -8.75 9.44
CA VAL A 156 2.13 -9.80 10.39
C VAL A 156 3.25 -10.64 9.77
N ASN A 157 3.09 -11.03 8.50
CA ASN A 157 4.12 -11.77 7.78
C ASN A 157 5.43 -10.98 7.66
N LEU A 158 5.35 -9.68 7.32
CA LEU A 158 6.52 -8.80 7.26
C LEU A 158 7.20 -8.71 8.63
N SER A 159 6.43 -8.44 9.69
CA SER A 159 6.91 -8.33 11.07
C SER A 159 7.66 -9.58 11.52
N LEU A 160 7.13 -10.77 11.21
CA LEU A 160 7.80 -12.05 11.48
C LEU A 160 9.09 -12.19 10.67
N ALA A 161 9.07 -11.87 9.38
CA ALA A 161 10.23 -11.99 8.48
C ALA A 161 11.41 -11.09 8.92
N ILE A 162 11.11 -9.88 9.39
CA ILE A 162 12.11 -8.90 9.84
C ILE A 162 12.37 -8.97 11.36
N SER A 163 11.65 -9.84 12.09
CA SER A 163 11.71 -9.93 13.55
C SER A 163 11.50 -8.59 14.26
N ALA A 164 10.56 -7.79 13.78
CA ALA A 164 10.19 -6.48 14.35
C ALA A 164 8.84 -6.55 15.07
N PRO A 165 8.66 -5.90 16.24
CA PRO A 165 7.35 -5.79 16.85
C PRO A 165 6.41 -4.93 16.02
N ILE A 166 5.11 -5.22 16.14
CA ILE A 166 4.04 -4.38 15.64
C ILE A 166 3.58 -3.45 16.76
N GLU A 167 3.56 -2.14 16.52
CA GLU A 167 3.02 -1.16 17.47
C GLU A 167 1.75 -0.52 16.91
N VAL A 168 0.65 -0.58 17.66
CA VAL A 168 -0.58 0.12 17.30
C VAL A 168 -0.42 1.61 17.58
N ASN A 169 -0.60 2.43 16.54
CA ASN A 169 -0.66 3.87 16.70
C ASN A 169 -1.81 4.48 15.91
N LEU A 170 -2.50 5.44 16.53
CA LEU A 170 -3.78 5.94 16.06
C LEU A 170 -3.87 7.45 16.22
N PHE A 171 -4.34 8.12 15.15
CA PHE A 171 -4.73 9.52 15.21
C PHE A 171 -5.91 9.73 16.18
N HIS A 172 -7.04 9.06 15.91
CA HIS A 172 -8.21 9.02 16.78
C HIS A 172 -8.06 7.86 17.78
N ARG A 173 -7.27 8.13 18.82
CA ARG A 173 -6.87 7.14 19.84
C ARG A 173 -7.99 6.92 20.87
N THR A 174 -8.42 5.67 21.01
CA THR A 174 -9.25 5.22 22.15
C THR A 174 -8.78 3.85 22.61
N ARG A 175 -8.84 3.58 23.92
CA ARG A 175 -8.45 2.28 24.49
C ARG A 175 -9.23 1.11 23.87
N ARG A 176 -10.52 1.31 23.56
CA ARG A 176 -11.35 0.31 22.88
C ARG A 176 -10.80 -0.02 21.50
N ARG A 177 -10.48 0.99 20.70
CA ARG A 177 -9.98 0.80 19.33
C ARG A 177 -8.60 0.17 19.29
N GLU A 178 -7.69 0.58 20.18
CA GLU A 178 -6.38 -0.07 20.34
C GLU A 178 -6.53 -1.58 20.57
N ARG A 179 -7.38 -1.98 21.52
CA ARG A 179 -7.63 -3.37 21.84
C ARG A 179 -8.27 -4.14 20.69
N LEU A 180 -9.20 -3.52 19.95
CA LEU A 180 -9.82 -4.14 18.78
C LEU A 180 -8.79 -4.41 17.67
N ILE A 181 -7.92 -3.45 17.37
CA ILE A 181 -6.86 -3.61 16.37
C ILE A 181 -5.85 -4.66 16.83
N ALA A 182 -5.41 -4.62 18.09
CA ALA A 182 -4.49 -5.62 18.63
C ALA A 182 -5.08 -7.04 18.59
N ALA A 183 -6.33 -7.21 19.01
CA ALA A 183 -7.01 -8.50 18.93
C ALA A 183 -7.17 -8.97 17.48
N TYR A 184 -7.44 -8.07 16.55
CA TYR A 184 -7.51 -8.39 15.13
C TYR A 184 -6.15 -8.88 14.60
N LEU A 185 -5.06 -8.15 14.84
CA LEU A 185 -3.72 -8.55 14.42
C LEU A 185 -3.25 -9.86 15.07
N LYS A 186 -3.61 -10.11 16.33
CA LYS A 186 -3.33 -11.38 17.00
C LYS A 186 -4.06 -12.56 16.35
N ARG A 187 -5.32 -12.39 15.94
CA ARG A 187 -6.03 -13.40 15.14
C ARG A 187 -5.37 -13.65 13.78
N LEU A 188 -4.68 -12.65 13.25
CA LEU A 188 -3.87 -12.77 12.03
C LEU A 188 -2.47 -13.36 12.27
N GLY A 189 -2.18 -13.89 13.47
CA GLY A 189 -0.94 -14.59 13.79
C GLY A 189 0.15 -13.74 14.40
N SER A 190 -0.12 -12.49 14.79
CA SER A 190 0.83 -11.68 15.56
C SER A 190 0.94 -12.21 16.99
N GLU A 191 2.16 -12.51 17.46
CA GLU A 191 2.40 -12.97 18.83
C GLU A 191 2.22 -11.84 19.85
N GLU A 192 2.87 -10.70 19.62
CA GLU A 192 2.80 -9.50 20.46
C GLU A 192 2.41 -8.27 19.63
N VAL A 193 1.56 -7.43 20.22
CA VAL A 193 1.19 -6.13 19.68
C VAL A 193 1.39 -5.07 20.77
N LEU A 194 2.27 -4.11 20.49
CA LEU A 194 2.67 -3.02 21.38
C LEU A 194 1.74 -1.80 21.27
N GLY A 195 1.93 -0.83 22.18
CA GLY A 195 1.28 0.48 22.09
C GLY A 195 -0.13 0.55 22.69
N ILE A 196 -0.53 -0.46 23.47
CA ILE A 196 -1.89 -0.60 24.01
C ILE A 196 -2.01 -0.03 25.43
N GLY A 197 -2.99 0.85 25.64
CA GLY A 197 -3.29 1.42 26.94
C GLY A 197 -2.09 2.12 27.57
N GLU A 198 -1.78 1.79 28.83
CA GLU A 198 -0.67 2.41 29.56
C GLU A 198 0.72 1.91 29.16
N ALA A 199 0.81 0.83 28.35
CA ALA A 199 2.08 0.41 27.77
C ALA A 199 2.67 1.50 26.85
N ALA A 200 1.82 2.32 26.21
CA ALA A 200 2.25 3.50 25.47
C ALA A 200 2.61 4.67 26.41
N SER A 201 3.65 4.48 27.22
CA SER A 201 4.09 5.41 28.26
C SER A 201 5.17 6.39 27.81
N ASN A 202 5.82 6.13 26.66
CA ASN A 202 6.76 7.08 26.07
C ASN A 202 6.03 8.12 25.20
N ALA A 203 6.71 9.22 24.86
CA ALA A 203 6.15 10.31 24.08
C ALA A 203 7.15 10.91 23.08
N ILE A 204 6.73 11.01 21.83
CA ILE A 204 7.44 11.75 20.77
C ILE A 204 7.33 13.25 21.07
N ARG A 205 8.45 13.98 21.05
CA ARG A 205 8.47 15.43 21.26
C ARG A 205 7.82 16.17 20.07
N GLY A 206 7.25 17.35 20.32
CA GLY A 206 6.70 18.20 19.27
C GLY A 206 5.28 17.85 18.80
N ILE A 207 4.62 16.88 19.41
CA ILE A 207 3.20 16.56 19.16
C ILE A 207 2.38 16.87 20.41
N ALA A 208 1.40 17.77 20.29
CA ALA A 208 0.58 18.21 21.43
C ALA A 208 -0.48 17.17 21.87
N SER A 209 -0.98 16.37 20.92
CA SER A 209 -2.09 15.44 21.16
C SER A 209 -1.65 14.06 21.64
N GLN A 210 -2.62 13.18 21.96
CA GLN A 210 -2.40 11.76 22.31
C GLN A 210 -1.64 10.95 21.24
N ARG A 211 -1.54 11.47 20.01
CA ARG A 211 -0.73 10.90 18.91
C ARG A 211 0.77 10.79 19.24
N ARG A 212 1.23 11.55 20.24
CA ARG A 212 2.61 11.50 20.72
C ARG A 212 2.97 10.18 21.41
N ARG A 213 1.98 9.47 21.97
CA ARG A 213 2.22 8.29 22.81
C ARG A 213 2.77 7.13 22.00
N THR A 214 3.84 6.51 22.50
CA THR A 214 4.52 5.34 21.92
C THR A 214 4.87 4.33 23.01
N ASP A 215 5.05 3.07 22.64
CA ASP A 215 5.57 2.05 23.56
C ASP A 215 7.09 2.23 23.71
N PRO A 216 7.65 2.28 24.94
CA PRO A 216 9.10 2.37 25.13
C PRO A 216 9.84 1.16 24.54
N ARG A 217 9.20 -0.02 24.46
CA ARG A 217 9.78 -1.23 23.86
C ARG A 217 9.65 -1.26 22.34
N GLY A 218 8.80 -0.39 21.78
CA GLY A 218 8.56 -0.25 20.35
C GLY A 218 9.18 1.03 19.80
N ILE A 219 8.36 1.91 19.24
CA ILE A 219 8.76 3.15 18.59
C ILE A 219 9.63 4.02 19.51
N GLY A 220 9.45 3.92 20.83
CA GLY A 220 10.29 4.62 21.80
C GLY A 220 11.79 4.39 21.60
N GLN A 221 12.22 3.14 21.47
CA GLN A 221 13.63 2.76 21.28
C GLN A 221 14.02 2.52 19.82
N ALA A 222 13.06 2.60 18.89
CA ALA A 222 13.29 2.26 17.49
C ALA A 222 14.29 3.20 16.81
N ASP A 223 15.18 2.64 16.00
CA ASP A 223 16.07 3.35 15.07
C ASP A 223 15.48 3.42 13.65
N VAL A 224 14.70 2.41 13.23
CA VAL A 224 13.95 2.39 11.97
C VAL A 224 12.47 2.14 12.23
N VAL A 225 11.58 2.96 11.65
CA VAL A 225 10.12 2.81 11.81
C VAL A 225 9.43 2.81 10.45
N LEU A 226 8.65 1.76 10.17
CA LEU A 226 7.73 1.70 9.04
C LEU A 226 6.37 2.28 9.45
N ILE A 227 5.90 3.31 8.73
CA ILE A 227 4.67 4.05 9.02
C ILE A 227 3.72 4.14 7.81
N PRO A 228 2.97 3.08 7.48
CA PRO A 228 2.05 3.11 6.35
C PRO A 228 0.82 3.97 6.66
N LEU A 229 0.39 4.81 5.71
CA LEU A 229 -0.81 5.65 5.79
C LEU A 229 -0.84 6.56 7.04
N GLU A 230 0.27 7.24 7.32
CA GLU A 230 0.48 8.02 8.55
C GLU A 230 0.25 9.52 8.39
N ASP A 231 -0.02 10.20 9.51
CA ASP A 231 -0.11 11.65 9.57
C ASP A 231 1.25 12.37 9.48
N GLY A 232 1.26 13.52 8.81
CA GLY A 232 2.48 14.27 8.52
C GLY A 232 3.18 14.85 9.74
N ASP A 233 2.44 15.25 10.78
CA ASP A 233 3.06 15.81 12.00
C ASP A 233 3.90 14.74 12.69
N ARG A 234 3.37 13.51 12.72
CA ARG A 234 4.01 12.36 13.35
C ARG A 234 5.22 11.89 12.57
N ALA A 235 5.13 11.84 11.24
CA ALA A 235 6.28 11.53 10.39
C ALA A 235 7.42 12.54 10.58
N GLU A 236 7.12 13.83 10.59
CA GLU A 236 8.11 14.89 10.89
C GLU A 236 8.71 14.74 12.28
N ALA A 237 7.88 14.48 13.30
CA ALA A 237 8.35 14.35 14.67
C ALA A 237 9.27 13.14 14.86
N LEU A 238 8.95 11.98 14.25
CA LEU A 238 9.82 10.80 14.27
C LEU A 238 11.16 11.06 13.56
N SER A 239 11.13 11.75 12.42
CA SER A 239 12.33 12.13 11.67
C SER A 239 13.21 13.11 12.48
N ARG A 240 12.60 14.11 13.13
CA ARG A 240 13.30 15.04 14.04
C ARG A 240 13.87 14.34 15.28
N ASP A 241 13.27 13.25 15.72
CA ASP A 241 13.77 12.40 16.82
C ASP A 241 14.92 11.46 16.38
N GLY A 242 15.46 11.66 15.17
CA GLY A 242 16.62 10.94 14.64
C GLY A 242 16.30 9.54 14.11
N LYS A 243 15.02 9.15 14.05
CA LYS A 243 14.61 7.84 13.54
C LYS A 243 14.64 7.83 12.01
N LYS A 244 15.06 6.72 11.41
CA LYS A 244 14.89 6.47 9.97
C LYS A 244 13.46 6.06 9.70
N VAL A 245 12.73 6.92 9.01
CA VAL A 245 11.30 6.74 8.75
C VAL A 245 11.10 6.17 7.36
N ILE A 246 10.42 5.02 7.26
CA ILE A 246 9.96 4.44 6.00
C ILE A 246 8.46 4.69 5.90
N ALA A 247 8.03 5.49 4.93
CA ALA A 247 6.62 5.77 4.68
C ALA A 247 6.09 4.95 3.50
N ILE A 248 4.82 4.55 3.59
CA ILE A 248 4.04 4.06 2.45
C ILE A 248 2.83 4.99 2.32
N ASP A 249 2.81 5.77 1.24
CA ASP A 249 1.78 6.78 0.98
C ASP A 249 1.68 7.02 -0.54
N LEU A 250 0.48 6.88 -1.08
CA LEU A 250 0.19 7.10 -2.51
C LEU A 250 0.38 8.56 -2.93
N ASN A 251 0.36 9.52 -1.99
CA ASN A 251 0.56 10.93 -2.29
C ASN A 251 2.04 11.32 -2.15
N PRO A 252 2.80 11.52 -3.24
CA PRO A 252 4.22 11.93 -3.15
C PRO A 252 4.39 13.37 -2.62
N LEU A 253 3.33 14.17 -2.61
CA LEU A 253 3.34 15.57 -2.16
C LEU A 253 3.02 15.72 -0.67
N SER A 254 2.63 14.62 0.00
CA SER A 254 2.21 14.69 1.39
C SER A 254 3.37 15.08 2.32
N ARG A 255 3.03 15.68 3.46
CA ARG A 255 4.03 15.99 4.50
C ARG A 255 4.72 14.73 5.01
N THR A 256 3.99 13.62 5.11
CA THR A 256 4.52 12.29 5.44
C THR A 256 5.59 11.85 4.44
N SER A 257 5.25 11.85 3.15
CA SER A 257 6.17 11.47 2.07
C SER A 257 7.42 12.34 2.05
N ARG A 258 7.29 13.64 2.26
CA ARG A 258 8.43 14.58 2.25
C ARG A 258 9.31 14.50 3.49
N ALA A 259 8.76 14.14 4.65
CA ALA A 259 9.50 14.08 5.92
C ALA A 259 10.24 12.75 6.14
N ALA A 260 9.81 11.68 5.48
CA ALA A 260 10.38 10.36 5.64
C ALA A 260 11.80 10.24 5.04
N SER A 261 12.57 9.29 5.56
CA SER A 261 13.88 8.92 5.00
C SER A 261 13.73 8.14 3.70
N VAL A 262 12.67 7.33 3.58
CA VAL A 262 12.30 6.61 2.36
C VAL A 262 10.79 6.63 2.23
N SER A 263 10.28 7.02 1.05
CA SER A 263 8.84 7.03 0.75
C SER A 263 8.53 6.11 -0.42
N ILE A 264 7.81 5.04 -0.12
CA ILE A 264 7.27 4.12 -1.12
C ILE A 264 5.92 4.68 -1.58
N VAL A 265 5.92 5.31 -2.77
CA VAL A 265 4.73 5.90 -3.38
C VAL A 265 3.94 4.81 -4.09
N ASP A 266 3.24 3.99 -3.31
CA ASP A 266 2.50 2.83 -3.80
C ASP A 266 1.34 2.47 -2.85
N ASN A 267 0.40 1.67 -3.34
CA ASN A 267 -0.71 1.19 -2.54
C ASN A 267 -0.19 0.21 -1.49
N VAL A 268 -0.60 0.37 -0.23
CA VAL A 268 -0.16 -0.48 0.89
C VAL A 268 -0.39 -1.97 0.64
N ILE A 269 -1.43 -2.33 -0.12
CA ILE A 269 -1.75 -3.71 -0.51
C ILE A 269 -0.66 -4.32 -1.41
N ARG A 270 -0.02 -3.50 -2.26
CA ARG A 270 1.11 -3.92 -3.13
C ARG A 270 2.46 -3.76 -2.42
N ALA A 271 2.63 -2.64 -1.70
CA ALA A 271 3.90 -2.24 -1.10
C ALA A 271 4.38 -3.17 0.02
N ILE A 272 3.49 -3.64 0.91
CA ILE A 272 3.90 -4.50 2.04
C ILE A 272 4.42 -5.86 1.56
N PRO A 273 3.71 -6.59 0.65
CA PRO A 273 4.26 -7.79 0.04
C PRO A 273 5.58 -7.53 -0.70
N ALA A 274 5.65 -6.49 -1.53
CA ALA A 274 6.85 -6.15 -2.29
C ALA A 274 8.06 -5.87 -1.38
N LEU A 275 7.84 -5.20 -0.25
CA LEU A 275 8.87 -4.94 0.76
C LEU A 275 9.34 -6.23 1.44
N THR A 276 8.42 -7.14 1.75
CA THR A 276 8.74 -8.46 2.31
C THR A 276 9.60 -9.27 1.35
N ASP A 277 9.23 -9.27 0.06
CA ASP A 277 9.99 -9.96 -0.99
C ASP A 277 11.38 -9.35 -1.19
N ALA A 278 11.48 -8.02 -1.23
CA ALA A 278 12.75 -7.31 -1.34
C ALA A 278 13.66 -7.63 -0.15
N TYR A 279 13.13 -7.57 1.07
CA TYR A 279 13.85 -7.94 2.29
C TYR A 279 14.43 -9.36 2.20
N ASN A 280 13.60 -10.34 1.83
CA ASN A 280 14.02 -11.74 1.71
C ASN A 280 15.08 -11.95 0.63
N LYS A 281 14.93 -11.31 -0.54
CA LYS A 281 15.91 -11.36 -1.64
C LYS A 281 17.25 -10.75 -1.25
N MET A 282 17.22 -9.69 -0.43
CA MET A 282 18.40 -8.92 -0.04
C MET A 282 19.08 -9.45 1.24
N LYS A 283 18.45 -10.38 1.97
CA LYS A 283 18.95 -10.91 3.26
C LYS A 283 20.37 -11.48 3.22
N LYS A 284 20.82 -11.97 2.06
CA LYS A 284 22.17 -12.53 1.85
C LYS A 284 23.19 -11.52 1.30
N MET A 285 22.80 -10.25 1.10
CA MET A 285 23.73 -9.24 0.62
C MET A 285 24.71 -8.83 1.73
N PRO A 286 25.97 -8.49 1.37
CA PRO A 286 26.93 -7.94 2.31
C PRO A 286 26.40 -6.67 3.00
N ARG A 287 26.67 -6.55 4.30
CA ARG A 287 26.17 -5.45 5.12
C ARG A 287 26.60 -4.08 4.60
N ASP A 288 27.86 -3.94 4.17
CA ASP A 288 28.40 -2.72 3.57
C ASP A 288 27.63 -2.30 2.31
N ARG A 289 27.18 -3.27 1.51
CA ARG A 289 26.36 -3.01 0.32
C ARG A 289 24.95 -2.54 0.70
N LEU A 290 24.34 -3.12 1.72
CA LEU A 290 23.03 -2.70 2.23
C LEU A 290 23.11 -1.28 2.82
N GLU A 291 24.14 -0.99 3.60
CA GLU A 291 24.39 0.33 4.17
C GLU A 291 24.58 1.39 3.08
N ARG A 292 25.38 1.09 2.04
CA ARG A 292 25.52 1.97 0.85
C ARG A 292 24.18 2.23 0.16
N LEU A 293 23.41 1.17 -0.12
CA LEU A 293 22.09 1.29 -0.75
C LEU A 293 21.15 2.20 0.04
N ALA A 294 21.15 2.07 1.37
CA ALA A 294 20.34 2.91 2.24
C ALA A 294 20.86 4.36 2.32
N SER A 295 22.18 4.57 2.36
CA SER A 295 22.78 5.91 2.49
C SER A 295 22.75 6.74 1.21
N GLU A 296 22.86 6.08 0.05
CA GLU A 296 22.87 6.74 -1.26
C GLU A 296 21.45 7.04 -1.77
N PHE A 297 20.42 6.47 -1.14
CA PHE A 297 19.04 6.72 -1.51
C PHE A 297 18.62 8.15 -1.16
N ASP A 298 18.33 8.94 -2.18
CA ASP A 298 17.80 10.30 -2.05
C ASP A 298 16.27 10.29 -2.21
N ASN A 299 15.57 10.43 -1.09
CA ASN A 299 14.11 10.43 -1.08
C ASN A 299 13.50 11.61 -1.85
N GLN A 300 14.12 12.80 -1.82
CA GLN A 300 13.59 13.96 -2.55
C GLN A 300 13.67 13.73 -4.06
N ARG A 301 14.80 13.20 -4.54
CA ARG A 301 14.95 12.78 -5.94
C ARG A 301 13.97 11.67 -6.31
N ASN A 302 13.73 10.72 -5.41
CA ASN A 302 12.79 9.63 -5.67
C ASN A 302 11.32 10.12 -5.76
N LEU A 303 10.90 11.03 -4.88
CA LEU A 303 9.59 11.67 -4.95
C LEU A 303 9.43 12.48 -6.24
N ALA A 304 10.47 13.21 -6.66
CA ALA A 304 10.46 13.91 -7.95
C ALA A 304 10.27 12.94 -9.12
N LYS A 305 10.94 11.77 -9.10
CA LYS A 305 10.73 10.71 -10.10
C LYS A 305 9.31 10.19 -10.10
N ALA A 306 8.73 9.90 -8.93
CA ALA A 306 7.33 9.45 -8.82
C ALA A 306 6.36 10.48 -9.44
N ILE A 307 6.58 11.78 -9.20
CA ILE A 307 5.79 12.86 -9.82
C ILE A 307 5.98 12.89 -11.34
N GLN A 308 7.20 12.70 -11.84
CA GLN A 308 7.43 12.61 -13.30
C GLN A 308 6.74 11.41 -13.92
N GLU A 309 6.75 10.26 -13.25
CA GLU A 309 6.03 9.06 -13.71
C GLU A 309 4.51 9.31 -13.74
N MET A 310 3.94 9.99 -12.73
CA MET A 310 2.54 10.44 -12.73
C MET A 310 2.23 11.37 -13.91
N ILE A 311 3.07 12.38 -14.16
CA ILE A 311 2.89 13.31 -15.29
C ILE A 311 2.96 12.55 -16.61
N GLN A 312 3.90 11.61 -16.75
CA GLN A 312 4.05 10.80 -17.95
C GLN A 312 2.82 9.92 -18.19
N TYR A 313 2.26 9.31 -17.14
CA TYR A 313 1.02 8.56 -17.24
C TYR A 313 -0.13 9.45 -17.74
N LEU A 314 -0.33 10.62 -17.10
CA LEU A 314 -1.38 11.57 -17.49
C LEU A 314 -1.24 12.11 -18.92
N ARG A 315 -0.01 12.32 -19.40
CA ARG A 315 0.23 12.69 -20.80
C ARG A 315 -0.19 11.62 -21.81
N GLY A 316 -0.24 10.35 -21.40
CA GLY A 316 -0.79 9.28 -22.23
C GLY A 316 -2.31 9.37 -22.43
N TRP A 317 -3.00 10.20 -21.64
CA TRP A 317 -4.45 10.40 -21.66
C TRP A 317 -4.89 11.70 -22.33
N ALA A 318 -4.00 12.70 -22.41
CA ALA A 318 -4.24 14.03 -22.97
C ALA A 318 -3.87 14.10 -24.44
#